data_AF-A0A956QGE4-F1
#
_entry.id   AF-A0A956QGE4-F1
#
_cell.length_a   1.000
_cell.length_b   1.000
_cell.length_c   1.000
_cell.angle_alpha   90.00
_cell.angle_beta   90.00
_cell.angle_gamma   90.00
#
_symmetry.space_group_name_H-M   'P 1'
#
loop_
_entity.id
_entity.type
_entity.pdbx_description
1 polymer ?
#
loop_
_entity_poly.entity_id
_entity_poly.type
_entity_poly.pdbx_seq_one_letter_code
_entity_poly.pdbx_strand_id
1 'polypeptide(L)'
;MAKPESNNLNRNVWTLCGTSFLRDVSSEMLVHLVPLFLANVLGARTWVVGLIEGVAETTASLLKLFSGRLSDQLSRRKPLTVGGYALAGLATPLLFLANSWPMVMLYRFLDRVGKGLRTAPRDALLADSTPVELRGRAFGYHRAADSAGAMVGLLLAGVVVYHLQANQALLER
;
A
#
# COMPACT_ATOMS: atom_id res chain seq x y z
N MET A 1 -11.97 23.94 -35.99
CA MET A 1 -10.84 22.97 -36.04
C MET A 1 -10.34 22.78 -34.61
N ALA A 2 -10.70 21.68 -33.95
CA ALA A 2 -10.17 21.37 -32.61
C ALA A 2 -8.68 21.02 -32.76
N LYS A 3 -7.81 21.65 -31.95
CA LYS A 3 -6.38 21.32 -31.92
C LYS A 3 -6.22 19.84 -31.53
N PRO A 4 -5.24 19.11 -32.08
CA PRO A 4 -4.92 17.78 -31.60
C PRO A 4 -4.45 17.92 -30.15
N GLU A 5 -5.32 17.59 -29.20
CA GLU A 5 -4.93 17.57 -27.79
C GLU A 5 -3.83 16.53 -27.62
N SER A 6 -2.67 16.97 -27.13
CA SER A 6 -1.52 16.10 -26.95
C SER A 6 -1.93 14.91 -26.10
N ASN A 7 -1.76 13.70 -26.61
CA ASN A 7 -2.13 12.44 -25.97
C ASN A 7 -1.28 12.09 -24.71
N ASN A 8 -0.55 13.07 -24.17
CA ASN A 8 0.41 12.88 -23.11
C ASN A 8 -0.22 13.15 -21.74
N LEU A 9 -0.12 12.16 -20.86
CA LEU A 9 -0.56 12.27 -19.48
C LEU A 9 0.36 13.20 -18.68
N ASN A 10 -0.24 13.94 -17.75
CA ASN A 10 0.45 14.88 -16.88
C ASN A 10 1.54 14.18 -16.04
N ARG A 11 2.65 14.87 -15.75
CA ARG A 11 3.74 14.38 -14.89
C ARG A 11 3.26 13.89 -13.52
N ASN A 12 2.20 14.49 -12.99
CA ASN A 12 1.58 14.05 -11.73
C ASN A 12 1.07 12.60 -11.83
N VAL A 13 0.50 12.18 -12.97
CA VAL A 13 0.02 10.81 -13.20
C VAL A 13 1.18 9.84 -13.05
N TRP A 14 2.28 10.07 -13.76
CA TRP A 14 3.47 9.22 -13.70
C TRP A 14 4.10 9.17 -12.30
N THR A 15 4.11 10.30 -11.58
CA THR A 15 4.61 10.36 -10.20
C THR A 15 3.72 9.54 -9.25
N LEU A 16 2.40 9.58 -9.43
CA LEU A 16 1.47 8.77 -8.66
C LEU A 16 1.59 7.27 -9.01
N CYS A 17 1.73 6.92 -10.28
CA CYS A 17 1.98 5.55 -10.72
C CYS A 17 3.26 4.99 -10.08
N GLY A 18 4.36 5.75 -10.13
CA GLY A 18 5.64 5.33 -9.55
C GLY A 18 5.59 5.16 -8.04
N THR A 19 4.97 6.10 -7.32
CA THR A 19 4.82 6.01 -5.86
C THR A 19 3.91 4.85 -5.45
N SER A 20 2.82 4.61 -6.19
CA SER A 20 1.90 3.51 -5.91
C SER A 20 2.55 2.15 -6.23
N PHE A 21 3.26 2.03 -7.35
CA PHE A 21 4.06 0.84 -7.69
C PHE A 21 5.04 0.48 -6.57
N LEU A 22 5.89 1.44 -6.14
CA LEU A 22 6.88 1.20 -5.09
C LEU A 22 6.23 0.84 -3.75
N ARG A 23 5.13 1.51 -3.42
CA ARG A 23 4.38 1.21 -2.19
C ARG A 23 3.80 -0.19 -2.25
N ASP A 24 3.24 -0.62 -3.38
CA ASP A 24 2.63 -1.94 -3.52
C ASP A 24 3.69 -3.05 -3.54
N VAL A 25 4.85 -2.84 -4.18
CA VAL A 25 6.02 -3.74 -4.02
C VAL A 25 6.31 -3.97 -2.53
N SER A 26 6.42 -2.88 -1.77
CA SER A 26 6.73 -2.96 -0.34
C SER A 26 5.64 -3.64 0.51
N SER A 27 4.35 -3.36 0.30
CA SER A 27 3.30 -4.04 1.10
C SER A 27 3.14 -5.50 0.74
N GLU A 28 3.17 -5.81 -0.56
CA GLU A 28 2.81 -7.15 -1.03
C GLU A 28 3.90 -8.16 -0.72
N MET A 29 5.14 -7.69 -0.54
CA MET A 29 6.18 -8.49 0.11
C MET A 29 5.80 -8.96 1.52
N LEU A 30 5.08 -8.13 2.29
CA LEU A 30 4.77 -8.39 3.70
C LEU A 30 3.38 -9.00 3.91
N VAL A 31 2.42 -8.77 3.02
CA VAL A 31 1.00 -9.06 3.27
C VAL A 31 0.76 -10.54 3.56
N HIS A 32 1.47 -11.44 2.89
CA HIS A 32 1.36 -12.88 3.09
C HIS A 32 2.30 -13.39 4.19
N LEU A 33 3.40 -12.69 4.43
CA LEU A 33 4.37 -13.06 5.46
C LEU A 33 3.88 -12.72 6.86
N VAL A 34 3.11 -11.65 7.05
CA VAL A 34 2.64 -11.23 8.38
C VAL A 34 1.74 -12.28 9.05
N PRO A 35 0.71 -12.86 8.39
CA PRO A 35 -0.06 -13.97 8.96
C PRO A 35 0.80 -15.19 9.30
N LEU A 36 1.76 -15.54 8.44
CA LEU A 36 2.69 -16.65 8.67
C LEU A 36 3.61 -16.39 9.86
N PHE A 37 4.13 -15.17 9.99
CA PHE A 37 4.96 -14.74 11.12
C PHE A 37 4.18 -14.79 12.43
N LEU A 38 2.94 -14.29 12.43
CA LEU A 38 2.04 -14.36 13.58
C LEU A 38 1.80 -15.81 14.02
N ALA A 39 1.46 -16.69 13.09
CA ALA A 39 1.12 -18.07 13.40
C ALA A 39 2.34 -18.92 13.79
N ASN A 40 3.41 -18.88 12.98
CA ASN A 40 4.53 -19.82 13.09
C ASN A 40 5.66 -19.34 14.01
N VAL A 41 5.88 -18.02 14.11
CA VAL A 41 6.99 -17.47 14.92
C VAL A 41 6.47 -16.99 16.27
N LEU A 42 5.38 -16.22 16.27
CA LEU A 42 4.81 -15.68 17.51
C LEU A 42 3.80 -16.62 18.18
N GLY A 43 3.46 -17.76 17.56
CA GLY A 43 2.51 -18.72 18.10
C GLY A 43 1.10 -18.16 18.29
N ALA A 44 0.73 -17.12 17.53
CA ALA A 44 -0.56 -16.47 17.65
C ALA A 44 -1.68 -17.38 17.15
N ARG A 45 -2.79 -17.42 17.89
CA ARG A 45 -3.98 -18.19 17.51
C ARG A 45 -4.64 -17.56 16.27
N THR A 46 -5.30 -18.38 15.46
CA THR A 46 -5.95 -17.95 14.20
C THR A 46 -6.93 -16.77 14.38
N TRP A 47 -7.67 -16.72 15.50
CA TRP A 47 -8.58 -15.61 15.78
C TRP A 47 -7.85 -14.27 15.96
N VAL A 48 -6.60 -14.27 16.42
CA VAL A 48 -5.78 -13.06 16.58
C VAL A 48 -5.44 -12.49 15.21
N VAL A 49 -5.10 -13.34 14.24
CA VAL A 49 -4.88 -12.92 12.85
C VAL A 49 -6.13 -12.28 12.29
N GLY A 50 -7.29 -12.91 12.48
CA GLY A 50 -8.58 -12.35 12.07
C GLY A 50 -8.91 -11.01 12.73
N LEU A 51 -8.63 -10.85 14.03
CA LEU A 51 -8.80 -9.59 14.75
C LEU A 51 -7.91 -8.48 14.18
N ILE A 52 -6.62 -8.77 13.97
CA ILE A 52 -5.66 -7.80 13.43
C ILE A 52 -6.09 -7.35 12.04
N GLU A 53 -6.41 -8.30 11.15
CA GLU A 53 -6.86 -8.01 9.78
C GLU A 53 -8.20 -7.25 9.77
N GLY A 54 -9.13 -7.62 10.64
CA GLY A 54 -10.42 -6.95 10.79
C GLY A 54 -10.28 -5.49 11.23
N VAL A 55 -9.49 -5.24 12.28
CA VAL A 55 -9.21 -3.87 12.78
C VAL A 55 -8.49 -3.05 11.70
N ALA A 56 -7.48 -3.65 11.05
CA ALA A 56 -6.74 -3.05 9.95
C ALA A 56 -7.66 -2.58 8.81
N GLU A 57 -8.47 -3.46 8.25
CA GLU A 57 -9.27 -3.12 7.06
C GLU A 57 -10.47 -2.23 7.39
N THR A 58 -11.05 -2.38 8.59
CA THR A 58 -12.09 -1.47 9.09
C THR A 58 -11.53 -0.05 9.23
N THR A 59 -10.34 0.08 9.82
CA THR A 59 -9.66 1.37 9.98
C THR A 59 -9.39 2.04 8.64
N ALA A 60 -8.82 1.29 7.67
CA ALA A 60 -8.56 1.82 6.34
C ALA A 60 -9.85 2.29 5.64
N SER A 61 -10.92 1.50 5.73
CA SER A 61 -12.21 1.78 5.08
C SER A 61 -12.88 3.02 5.67
N LEU A 62 -12.93 3.13 6.99
CA LEU A 62 -13.49 4.30 7.68
C LEU A 62 -12.67 5.55 7.35
N LEU A 63 -11.34 5.48 7.48
CA LEU A 63 -10.48 6.62 7.21
C LEU A 63 -10.47 7.05 5.74
N LYS A 64 -10.70 6.13 4.80
CA LYS A 64 -10.89 6.48 3.39
C LYS A 64 -12.10 7.40 3.21
N LEU A 65 -13.22 7.11 3.89
CA LEU A 65 -14.42 7.94 3.85
C LEU A 65 -14.16 9.33 4.46
N PHE A 66 -13.53 9.37 5.64
CA PHE A 66 -13.23 10.63 6.32
C PHE A 66 -12.20 11.48 5.58
N SER A 67 -11.11 10.87 5.10
CA SER A 67 -10.05 11.58 4.37
C SER A 67 -10.51 12.11 3.02
N GLY A 68 -11.44 11.43 2.34
CA GLY A 68 -12.09 11.96 1.14
C GLY A 68 -12.81 13.27 1.43
N ARG A 69 -13.74 13.25 2.40
CA ARG A 69 -14.46 14.47 2.82
C ARG A 69 -13.52 15.59 3.29
N LEU A 70 -12.52 15.25 4.10
CA LEU A 70 -11.54 16.20 4.61
C LEU A 70 -10.72 16.83 3.47
N SER A 71 -10.30 16.01 2.50
CA SER A 71 -9.55 16.46 1.32
C SER A 71 -10.36 17.44 0.46
N ASP A 72 -11.64 17.16 0.28
CA ASP A 72 -12.55 18.02 -0.48
C ASP A 72 -12.79 19.35 0.24
N GLN A 73 -13.06 19.30 1.56
CA GLN A 73 -13.26 20.50 2.38
C GLN A 73 -12.01 21.39 2.44
N LEU A 74 -10.83 20.79 2.60
CA LEU A 74 -9.57 21.53 2.68
C LEU A 74 -9.07 22.00 1.30
N SER A 75 -9.66 21.49 0.20
CA SER A 75 -9.16 21.70 -1.18
C SER A 75 -7.66 21.39 -1.33
N ARG A 76 -7.13 20.50 -0.48
CA ARG A 76 -5.69 20.18 -0.36
C ARG A 76 -5.48 18.67 -0.40
N ARG A 77 -5.36 18.14 -1.62
CA ARG A 77 -5.24 16.69 -1.88
C ARG A 77 -3.83 16.13 -1.61
N LYS A 78 -2.80 16.90 -1.98
CA LYS A 78 -1.40 16.49 -1.92
C LYS A 78 -0.89 16.23 -0.48
N PRO A 79 -1.13 17.11 0.52
CA PRO A 79 -0.62 16.88 1.88
C PRO A 79 -1.16 15.61 2.53
N LEU A 80 -2.45 15.32 2.36
CA LEU A 80 -3.07 14.09 2.89
C LEU A 80 -2.51 12.84 2.20
N THR A 81 -2.32 12.90 0.88
CA THR A 81 -1.72 11.81 0.10
C THR A 81 -0.29 11.52 0.58
N VAL A 82 0.54 12.55 0.69
CA VAL A 82 1.94 12.42 1.12
C VAL A 82 2.03 11.96 2.58
N GLY A 83 1.22 12.54 3.48
CA GLY A 83 1.17 12.14 4.89
C GLY A 83 0.76 10.69 5.07
N GLY A 84 -0.22 10.20 4.31
CA GLY A 84 -0.62 8.80 4.35
C GLY A 84 0.45 7.84 3.82
N TYR A 85 1.18 8.22 2.75
CA TYR A 85 2.34 7.44 2.29
C TYR A 85 3.47 7.43 3.31
N ALA A 86 3.79 8.59 3.89
CA ALA A 86 4.84 8.71 4.90
C ALA A 86 4.51 7.89 6.15
N LEU A 87 3.28 7.96 6.65
CA LEU A 87 2.84 7.18 7.80
C LEU A 87 2.97 5.68 7.54
N ALA A 88 2.52 5.20 6.38
CA ALA A 88 2.65 3.78 6.04
C ALA A 88 4.12 3.35 5.94
N GLY A 89 4.97 4.15 5.27
CA GLY A 89 6.39 3.85 5.13
C GLY A 89 7.17 3.89 6.46
N LEU A 90 6.84 4.84 7.35
CA LEU A 90 7.43 4.94 8.68
C LEU A 90 6.92 3.86 9.65
N ALA A 91 5.74 3.30 9.40
CA ALA A 91 5.22 2.18 10.17
C ALA A 91 5.93 0.87 9.82
N THR A 92 6.37 0.67 8.58
CA THR A 92 7.00 -0.58 8.12
C THR A 92 8.18 -1.05 8.99
N PRO A 93 9.13 -0.19 9.39
CA PRO A 93 10.20 -0.55 10.33
C PRO A 93 9.73 -1.17 11.66
N LEU A 94 8.53 -0.82 12.14
CA LEU A 94 7.99 -1.37 13.40
C LEU A 94 7.79 -2.89 13.33
N LEU A 95 7.53 -3.44 12.14
CA LEU A 95 7.37 -4.88 11.97
C LEU A 95 8.68 -5.63 12.27
N PHE A 96 9.84 -5.04 11.98
CA PHE A 96 11.15 -5.65 12.27
C PHE A 96 11.44 -5.72 13.78
N LEU A 97 10.82 -4.84 14.56
CA LEU A 97 10.96 -4.80 16.03
C LEU A 97 9.86 -5.60 16.74
N ALA A 98 8.94 -6.22 15.99
CA ALA A 98 7.77 -6.88 16.55
C ALA A 98 8.15 -8.20 17.22
N ASN A 99 8.14 -8.23 18.55
CA ASN A 99 8.38 -9.43 19.36
C ASN A 99 7.08 -10.02 19.95
N SER A 100 5.92 -9.43 19.63
CA SER A 100 4.63 -9.86 20.13
C SER A 100 3.51 -9.48 19.17
N TRP A 101 2.39 -10.22 19.20
CA TRP A 101 1.26 -9.96 18.31
C TRP A 101 0.64 -8.55 18.48
N PRO A 102 0.61 -7.91 19.68
CA PRO A 102 0.11 -6.54 19.79
C PRO A 102 0.99 -5.51 19.05
N MET A 103 2.31 -5.74 18.98
CA MET A 103 3.19 -4.86 18.17
C MET A 103 2.89 -5.00 16.68
N VAL A 104 2.61 -6.23 16.21
CA VAL A 104 2.15 -6.46 14.82
C VAL A 104 0.81 -5.79 14.58
N MET A 105 -0.11 -5.82 15.56
CA MET A 105 -1.39 -5.11 15.49
C MET A 105 -1.19 -3.60 15.35
N LEU A 106 -0.30 -3.01 16.15
CA LEU A 106 0.04 -1.59 16.07
C LEU A 106 0.61 -1.23 14.70
N TYR A 107 1.56 -2.01 14.18
CA TYR A 107 2.08 -1.83 12.83
C TYR A 107 0.96 -1.89 11.78
N ARG A 108 0.14 -2.95 11.79
CA ARG A 108 -0.95 -3.15 10.82
C ARG A 108 -1.98 -2.04 10.89
N PHE A 109 -2.28 -1.54 12.09
CA PHE A 109 -3.15 -0.39 12.29
C PHE A 109 -2.56 0.87 11.66
N LEU A 110 -1.32 1.24 11.99
CA LEU A 110 -0.66 2.45 11.47
C LEU A 110 -0.50 2.41 9.94
N ASP A 111 -0.12 1.26 9.39
CA ASP A 111 -0.06 1.04 7.94
C ASP A 111 -1.42 1.33 7.26
N ARG A 112 -2.50 0.88 7.89
CA ARG A 112 -3.86 1.02 7.35
C ARG A 112 -4.47 2.39 7.60
N VAL A 113 -4.07 3.08 8.66
CA VAL A 113 -4.29 4.53 8.82
C VAL A 113 -3.66 5.26 7.64
N GLY A 114 -2.40 4.97 7.32
CA GLY A 114 -1.70 5.54 6.16
C GLY A 114 -2.42 5.28 4.83
N LYS A 115 -2.84 4.02 4.59
CA LYS A 115 -3.65 3.64 3.42
C LYS A 115 -4.98 4.40 3.36
N GLY A 116 -5.70 4.48 4.47
CA GLY A 116 -6.97 5.19 4.58
C GLY A 116 -6.83 6.67 4.25
N LEU A 117 -5.80 7.34 4.79
CA LEU A 117 -5.56 8.77 4.56
C LEU A 117 -5.15 9.09 3.12
N ARG A 118 -4.40 8.21 2.45
CA ARG A 118 -3.89 8.50 1.09
C ARG A 118 -4.86 8.14 -0.02
N THR A 119 -5.68 7.10 0.12
CA THR A 119 -6.36 6.48 -1.03
C THR A 119 -7.34 7.43 -1.71
N ALA A 120 -8.32 7.99 -0.98
CA ALA A 120 -9.30 8.89 -1.59
C ALA A 120 -8.66 10.20 -2.08
N PRO A 121 -7.79 10.89 -1.31
CA PRO A 121 -7.13 12.11 -1.79
C PRO A 121 -6.20 11.88 -2.99
N ARG A 122 -5.56 10.71 -3.10
CA ARG A 122 -4.74 10.32 -4.25
C ARG A 122 -5.58 10.15 -5.50
N ASP A 123 -6.66 9.38 -5.42
CA ASP A 123 -7.55 9.13 -6.56
C ASP A 123 -8.17 10.46 -7.05
N ALA A 124 -8.52 11.33 -6.10
CA ALA A 124 -8.96 12.69 -6.37
C ALA A 124 -7.83 13.51 -7.05
N LEU A 125 -6.59 13.49 -6.55
CA LEU A 125 -5.46 14.21 -7.14
C LEU A 125 -5.16 13.74 -8.57
N LEU A 126 -5.33 12.44 -8.84
CA LEU A 126 -5.18 11.85 -10.17
C LEU A 126 -6.26 12.37 -11.13
N ALA A 127 -7.51 12.40 -10.68
CA ALA A 127 -8.64 12.90 -11.46
C ALA A 127 -8.54 14.41 -11.77
N ASP A 128 -8.05 15.21 -10.82
CA ASP A 128 -7.82 16.66 -11.03
C ASP A 128 -6.65 16.94 -11.96
N SER A 129 -5.64 16.08 -11.94
CA SER A 129 -4.45 16.24 -12.78
C SER A 129 -4.67 15.77 -14.23
N THR A 130 -5.86 15.25 -14.56
CA THR A 130 -6.15 14.59 -15.84
C THR A 130 -7.40 15.18 -16.50
N PRO A 131 -7.32 15.60 -17.79
CA PRO A 131 -8.50 15.96 -18.59
C PRO A 131 -9.55 14.85 -18.60
N VAL A 132 -10.83 15.21 -18.71
CA VAL A 132 -11.97 14.27 -18.57
C VAL A 132 -11.85 13.12 -19.58
N GLU A 133 -11.41 13.44 -20.79
CA GLU A 133 -11.24 12.56 -21.94
C GLU A 133 -10.14 11.50 -21.71
N LEU A 134 -9.15 11.82 -20.87
CA LEU A 134 -7.99 10.97 -20.57
C LEU A 134 -8.06 10.27 -19.21
N ARG A 135 -9.09 10.53 -18.39
CA ARG A 135 -9.23 9.95 -17.05
C ARG A 135 -9.18 8.43 -17.04
N GLY A 136 -9.89 7.78 -17.96
CA GLY A 136 -9.89 6.32 -18.09
C GLY A 136 -8.47 5.76 -18.30
N ARG A 137 -7.67 6.43 -19.15
CA ARG A 137 -6.26 6.09 -19.37
C ARG A 137 -5.42 6.30 -18.12
N ALA A 138 -5.55 7.45 -17.44
CA ALA A 138 -4.76 7.74 -16.24
C ALA A 138 -5.03 6.74 -15.10
N PHE A 139 -6.31 6.43 -14.82
CA PHE A 139 -6.67 5.39 -13.84
C PHE A 139 -6.23 4.00 -14.30
N GLY A 140 -6.28 3.71 -15.60
CA GLY A 140 -5.77 2.46 -16.17
C GLY A 140 -4.27 2.27 -15.92
N TYR A 141 -3.44 3.26 -16.25
CA TYR A 141 -2.00 3.22 -15.98
C TYR A 141 -1.69 3.15 -14.49
N HIS A 142 -2.41 3.91 -13.67
CA HIS A 142 -2.23 3.86 -12.22
C HIS A 142 -2.57 2.46 -11.68
N ARG A 143 -3.68 1.84 -12.12
CA ARG A 143 -4.06 0.51 -11.66
C ARG A 143 -3.11 -0.58 -12.19
N ALA A 144 -2.63 -0.43 -13.42
CA ALA A 144 -1.59 -1.32 -13.96
C ALA A 144 -0.30 -1.23 -13.15
N ALA A 145 0.10 -0.02 -12.72
CA ALA A 145 1.25 0.17 -11.84
C ALA A 145 1.05 -0.46 -10.46
N ASP A 146 -0.14 -0.34 -9.85
CA ASP A 146 -0.49 -1.02 -8.60
C ASP A 146 -0.32 -2.54 -8.73
N SER A 147 -0.96 -3.14 -9.74
CA SER A 147 -0.93 -4.58 -9.97
C SER A 147 0.47 -5.10 -10.32
N ALA A 148 1.23 -4.35 -11.13
CA ALA A 148 2.61 -4.70 -11.44
C ALA A 148 3.49 -4.64 -10.19
N GLY A 149 3.30 -3.62 -9.33
CA GLY A 149 4.00 -3.50 -8.06
C GLY A 149 3.71 -4.66 -7.13
N ALA A 150 2.42 -5.04 -7.02
CA ALA A 150 2.01 -6.19 -6.23
C ALA A 150 2.62 -7.51 -6.71
N MET A 151 2.59 -7.75 -8.02
CA MET A 151 3.20 -8.94 -8.63
C MET A 151 4.71 -8.99 -8.35
N VAL A 152 5.42 -7.87 -8.55
CA VAL A 152 6.86 -7.79 -8.28
C VAL A 152 7.15 -8.00 -6.80
N GLY A 153 6.37 -7.39 -5.89
CA GLY A 153 6.51 -7.59 -4.45
C GLY A 153 6.36 -9.05 -4.04
N LEU A 154 5.33 -9.74 -4.56
CA LEU A 154 5.10 -11.16 -4.28
C LEU A 154 6.25 -12.04 -4.80
N LEU A 155 6.72 -11.80 -6.02
CA LEU A 155 7.85 -12.53 -6.60
C LEU A 155 9.14 -12.32 -5.79
N LEU A 156 9.42 -11.08 -5.39
CA LEU A 156 10.59 -10.76 -4.56
C LEU A 156 10.52 -11.46 -3.20
N ALA A 157 9.36 -11.45 -2.54
CA ALA A 157 9.19 -12.19 -1.29
C ALA A 157 9.42 -13.70 -1.47
N GLY A 158 8.87 -14.29 -2.54
CA GLY A 158 9.09 -15.71 -2.87
C GLY A 158 10.57 -16.04 -3.09
N VAL A 159 11.28 -15.23 -3.87
CA VAL A 159 12.73 -15.40 -4.13
C VAL A 159 13.54 -15.29 -2.84
N VAL A 160 13.26 -14.29 -2.00
CA VAL A 160 13.97 -14.10 -0.72
C VAL A 160 13.74 -15.29 0.21
N VAL A 161 12.49 -15.73 0.39
CA VAL A 161 12.14 -16.88 1.24
C VAL A 161 12.81 -18.15 0.71
N TYR A 162 12.76 -18.39 -0.60
CA TYR A 162 13.38 -19.55 -1.23
C TYR A 162 14.88 -19.61 -0.97
N HIS A 163 15.61 -18.50 -1.17
CA HIS A 163 17.06 -18.48 -0.94
C HIS A 163 17.43 -18.65 0.54
N LEU A 164 16.66 -18.06 1.46
CA LEU A 164 16.91 -18.21 2.89
C LEU A 164 16.69 -19.65 3.37
N GLN A 165 15.62 -20.30 2.92
CA GLN A 165 15.32 -21.69 3.26
C GLN A 165 16.30 -22.67 2.61
N ALA A 166 16.67 -22.45 1.34
CA ALA A 166 17.65 -23.29 0.65
C ALA A 166 19.02 -23.28 1.35
N ASN A 167 19.46 -22.12 1.83
CA ASN A 167 20.72 -22.01 2.58
C ASN A 167 20.68 -22.73 3.93
N GLN A 168 19.56 -22.67 4.66
CA GLN A 168 19.40 -23.42 5.92
C GLN A 168 19.45 -24.94 5.68
N ALA A 169 18.76 -25.44 4.65
CA ALA A 169 18.75 -26.86 4.32
C ALA A 169 20.12 -27.40 3.85
N LEU A 170 21.01 -26.55 3.36
CA LEU A 170 22.38 -26.90 3.01
C LEU A 170 23.32 -26.92 4.23
N LEU A 171 23.04 -26.12 5.26
CA LEU A 171 23.83 -26.06 6.50
C LEU A 171 23.48 -27.16 7.51
N GLU A 172 22.27 -27.73 7.41
CA GLU A 172 21.81 -28.86 8.24
C GLU A 172 22.19 -30.25 7.68
N ARG A 173 22.96 -30.30 6.58
CA ARG A 173 23.55 -31.53 6.02
C ARG A 173 25.02 -31.67 6.40
#